data_AF-A0A917Y5M3-F1
#
_entry.id   AF-A0A917Y5M3-F1
#
_cell.length_a   1.000
_cell.length_b   1.000
_cell.length_c   1.000
_cell.angle_alpha   90.00
_cell.angle_beta   90.00
_cell.angle_gamma   90.00
#
_symmetry.space_group_name_H-M   'P 1'
#
loop_
_entity.id
_entity.type
_entity.pdbx_description
1 polymer ?
#
loop_
_entity_poly.entity_id
_entity_poly.type
_entity_poly.pdbx_seq_one_letter_code
_entity_poly.pdbx_strand_id
1 'polypeptide(L)' 'MTHKELQSYRNRFEEIKKSDEPIRTRKLASLMSDLELSYNIPVFAMAVYEKNNPEVMALYREVSNARTF' A
#
# COMPACT_ATOMS: atom_id res chain seq x y z
N MET A 1 -13.68 -8.94 -2.61
CA MET A 1 -12.22 -8.92 -2.47
C MET A 1 -11.82 -9.84 -1.33
N THR A 2 -10.71 -10.56 -1.46
CA THR A 2 -10.32 -11.65 -0.55
C THR A 2 -8.96 -11.39 0.09
N HIS A 3 -8.71 -12.02 1.24
CA HIS A 3 -7.42 -12.00 1.94
C HIS A 3 -6.22 -12.33 1.02
N LYS A 4 -6.44 -13.12 -0.04
CA LYS A 4 -5.41 -13.46 -1.04
C LYS A 4 -4.91 -12.25 -1.85
N GLU A 5 -5.78 -11.30 -2.17
CA GLU A 5 -5.40 -10.10 -2.93
C GLU A 5 -4.50 -9.20 -2.06
N LEU A 6 -4.88 -8.99 -0.79
CA LEU A 6 -4.08 -8.20 0.14
C LEU A 6 -2.69 -8.83 0.37
N GLN A 7 -2.63 -10.16 0.49
CA GLN A 7 -1.36 -10.88 0.62
C GLN A 7 -0.48 -10.71 -0.62
N SER A 8 -1.06 -10.65 -1.83
CA SER A 8 -0.30 -10.36 -3.05
C SER A 8 0.38 -8.99 -3.00
N TYR A 9 -0.34 -7.96 -2.53
CA TYR A 9 0.25 -6.63 -2.33
C TYR A 9 1.35 -6.63 -1.26
N ARG A 10 1.20 -7.38 -0.16
CA ARG A 10 2.26 -7.56 0.85
C ARG A 10 3.51 -8.20 0.25
N ASN A 11 3.34 -9.26 -0.54
CA ASN A 11 4.48 -9.91 -1.19
C ASN A 11 5.19 -8.95 -2.16
N ARG A 12 4.42 -8.20 -2.96
CA ARG A 12 4.99 -7.18 -3.86
C ARG A 12 5.72 -6.09 -3.08
N PHE A 13 5.21 -5.67 -1.93
CA PHE A 13 5.90 -4.71 -1.06
C PHE A 13 7.26 -5.23 -0.59
N GLU A 14 7.33 -6.47 -0.10
CA GLU A 14 8.58 -7.10 0.33
C GLU A 14 9.62 -7.17 -0.81
N GLU A 15 9.18 -7.49 -2.03
CA GLU A 15 10.07 -7.51 -3.19
C GLU A 15 10.55 -6.10 -3.59
N ILE A 16 9.69 -5.09 -3.47
CA ILE A 16 10.06 -3.70 -3.76
C ILE A 16 11.11 -3.20 -2.77
N LYS A 17 11.01 -3.54 -1.48
CA LYS A 17 11.99 -3.14 -0.45
C LYS A 17 13.41 -3.62 -0.74
N LYS A 18 13.56 -4.72 -1.49
CA LYS A 18 14.86 -5.27 -1.91
C LYS A 18 15.47 -4.54 -3.12
N SER A 19 14.73 -3.64 -3.77
CA SER A 19 15.20 -2.89 -4.94
C SER A 19 16.03 -1.67 -4.52
N ASP A 20 16.97 -1.26 -5.37
CA ASP A 20 17.76 -0.04 -5.17
C ASP A 20 17.01 1.23 -5.61
N GLU A 21 17.49 2.38 -5.14
CA GLU A 21 17.03 3.68 -5.64
C GLU A 21 17.56 3.97 -7.06
N PRO A 22 16.80 4.70 -7.90
CA PRO A 22 15.49 5.33 -7.66
C PRO A 22 14.29 4.40 -7.92
N ILE A 23 14.55 3.14 -8.24
CA ILE A 23 13.52 2.17 -8.67
C ILE A 23 12.59 1.83 -7.51
N ARG A 24 13.15 1.67 -6.29
CA ARG A 24 12.39 1.43 -5.06
C ARG A 24 11.29 2.47 -4.88
N THR A 25 11.65 3.75 -4.82
CA THR A 25 10.70 4.84 -4.62
C THR A 25 9.60 4.87 -5.68
N ARG A 26 9.95 4.70 -6.97
CA ARG A 26 8.95 4.66 -8.07
C ARG A 26 7.98 3.49 -7.93
N LYS A 27 8.49 2.30 -7.58
CA LYS A 27 7.63 1.11 -7.39
C LYS A 27 6.75 1.22 -6.16
N LEU A 28 7.23 1.84 -5.08
CA LEU A 28 6.40 2.12 -3.88
C LEU A 28 5.28 3.11 -4.20
N ALA A 29 5.55 4.16 -4.97
CA ALA A 29 4.53 5.09 -5.43
C ALA A 29 3.45 4.38 -6.28
N SER A 30 3.86 3.53 -7.23
CA SER A 30 2.93 2.72 -8.01
C SER A 30 2.12 1.75 -7.14
N LEU A 31 2.75 1.12 -6.14
CA LEU A 31 2.03 0.21 -5.22
C LEU A 31 0.97 0.95 -4.40
N MET A 32 1.22 2.18 -3.97
CA MET A 32 0.21 3.00 -3.28
C MET A 32 -0.97 3.31 -4.20
N SER A 33 -0.73 3.72 -5.44
CA SER A 33 -1.80 3.98 -6.41
C SER A 33 -2.62 2.72 -6.72
N ASP A 34 -1.97 1.56 -6.80
CA ASP A 34 -2.68 0.29 -6.99
C ASP A 34 -3.57 -0.04 -5.79
N LEU A 35 -3.09 0.18 -4.55
CA LEU A 35 -3.89 -0.02 -3.33
C LEU A 35 -5.08 0.96 -3.27
N GLU A 36 -4.87 2.23 -3.62
CA GLU A 36 -5.92 3.26 -3.67
C GLU A 36 -7.03 2.88 -4.63
N LEU A 37 -6.69 2.46 -5.85
CA LEU A 37 -7.65 2.06 -6.88
C LEU A 37 -8.36 0.76 -6.52
N SER A 38 -7.62 -0.26 -6.09
CA SER A 38 -8.20 -1.58 -5.83
C SER A 38 -9.10 -1.59 -4.62
N TYR A 39 -8.77 -0.84 -3.57
CA TYR A 39 -9.54 -0.79 -2.33
C TYR A 39 -10.43 0.45 -2.19
N ASN A 40 -10.48 1.31 -3.22
CA ASN A 40 -11.20 2.58 -3.21
C ASN A 40 -10.86 3.41 -1.96
N ILE A 41 -9.58 3.49 -1.61
CA ILE A 41 -9.13 4.23 -0.43
C ILE A 41 -9.46 5.70 -0.67
N PRO A 42 -10.31 6.33 0.15
CA PRO A 42 -10.72 7.69 -0.09
C PRO A 42 -9.61 8.65 0.33
N VAL A 43 -9.36 9.66 -0.52
CA VAL A 43 -8.39 10.73 -0.25
C VAL A 43 -8.83 11.59 0.96
N PHE A 44 -10.14 11.67 1.19
CA PHE A 44 -10.76 12.38 2.31
C PHE A 44 -11.46 11.39 3.25
N ALA A 45 -11.55 11.71 4.54
CA ALA A 45 -12.20 10.86 5.55
C ALA A 45 -11.57 9.45 5.76
N MET A 46 -10.25 9.32 5.57
CA MET A 46 -9.49 8.08 5.82
C MET A 46 -9.77 7.45 7.19
N ALA A 47 -10.04 8.23 8.23
CA ALA A 47 -10.30 7.71 9.58
C ALA A 47 -11.54 6.80 9.67
N VAL A 48 -12.59 7.09 8.89
CA VAL A 48 -13.79 6.25 8.84
C VAL A 48 -13.53 4.99 8.02
N TYR A 49 -12.81 5.14 6.91
CA TYR A 49 -12.40 4.03 6.07
C TYR A 49 -11.49 3.04 6.81
N GLU A 50 -10.55 3.55 7.60
CA GLU A 50 -9.60 2.77 8.39
C GLU A 50 -10.28 1.89 9.43
N LYS A 51 -11.33 2.39 10.10
CA LYS A 51 -12.10 1.58 11.05
C LYS A 51 -12.71 0.34 10.41
N ASN A 52 -13.11 0.45 9.13
CA ASN A 52 -13.72 -0.64 8.38
C ASN A 52 -12.69 -1.52 7.64
N ASN A 53 -11.50 -0.98 7.35
CA ASN A 53 -10.45 -1.65 6.57
C ASN A 53 -9.07 -1.53 7.23
N PRO A 54 -8.90 -1.99 8.48
CA PRO A 54 -7.67 -1.76 9.24
C PRO A 54 -6.45 -2.44 8.59
N GLU A 55 -6.61 -3.63 8.01
CA GLU A 55 -5.49 -4.36 7.38
C GLU A 55 -4.98 -3.70 6.10
N VAL A 56 -5.90 -3.15 5.29
CA VAL A 56 -5.56 -2.42 4.06
C VAL A 56 -4.84 -1.14 4.40
N MET A 57 -5.36 -0.39 5.37
CA MET A 57 -4.76 0.87 5.82
C MET A 57 -3.41 0.67 6.52
N ALA A 58 -3.24 -0.45 7.26
CA ALA A 58 -1.95 -0.82 7.83
C ALA A 58 -0.89 -0.98 6.73
N LEU A 59 -1.18 -1.79 5.70
CA LEU A 59 -0.27 -1.97 4.57
C LEU A 59 -0.03 -0.65 3.82
N TYR A 60 -1.07 0.12 3.54
CA TYR A 60 -0.95 1.40 2.84
C TYR A 60 -0.01 2.36 3.60
N ARG A 61 -0.11 2.42 4.93
CA ARG A 61 0.79 3.22 5.78
C ARG A 61 2.22 2.69 5.77
N GLU A 62 2.41 1.38 5.86
CA GLU A 62 3.74 0.76 5.76
C GLU A 62 4.44 1.14 4.45
N VAL A 63 3.73 1.05 3.33
CA VAL A 63 4.25 1.44 2.00
C VAL A 63 4.55 2.93 1.94
N SER A 64 3.64 3.78 2.44
CA SER A 64 3.84 5.23 2.48
C SER A 64 5.08 5.61 3.28
N ASN A 65 5.26 5.00 4.45
CA ASN A 65 6.43 5.24 5.30
C ASN A 65 7.73 4.81 4.60
N ALA A 66 7.74 3.62 4.00
CA ALA A 66 8.92 3.09 3.29
C ALA A 66 9.31 3.89 2.03
N ARG A 67 8.42 4.76 1.52
CA ARG A 67 8.71 5.68 0.42
C ARG A 67 9.34 6.98 0.92
N THR A 68 9.05 7.38 2.15
CA THR A 68 9.55 8.62 2.76
C THR A 68 10.94 8.46 3.38
N PHE A 69 11.30 7.23 3.78
CA PHE A 69 12.61 6.85 4.33
C PHE A 69 13.31 5.87 3.38
#